data_AF-A0A3R6LX67-F1
#
_entry.id   AF-A0A3R6LX67-F1
#
_cell.length_a   1.000
_cell.length_b   1.000
_cell.length_c   1.000
_cell.angle_alpha   90.00
_cell.angle_beta   90.00
_cell.angle_gamma   90.00
#
_symmetry.space_group_name_H-M   'P 1'
#
loop_
_entity.id
_entity.type
_entity.pdbx_description
1 polymer ?
#
loop_
_entity_poly.entity_id
_entity_poly.type
_entity_poly.pdbx_seq_one_letter_code
_entity_poly.pdbx_strand_id
1 'polypeptide(L)'
;MIRNAELDIIFFGSAMQGTVLVTTHQDRKGVFQLKGKLELSAKWQGSSKAEKRKAAKNRIKNAYDNEAEVEIVPAVSELEADKPKIIRVAAYCRVSTDEDAQAGSYELQVQYYTELITRNPDWELVKIYADEGISGTNVTKRMQFQEMIRDCYDGKIDLIITKSISRFARNTLDCISYVRQLRSLEPPVAVFFENENLNTTDRRNEAFIAMLSSVAQGESENKSEAIKWSIKRRFQKGLPLCPTWALLGYTTDDDGNMNVVEDEAAVVRFIYENYLDGWSVKEIADELTRLEIPTVKGVGKWSAGTLYSMLHNERYCGDVVMQKTYTPDCLSHRSVKNRGQERKYIMRDHHPAIIPREQWDEVQECLKIRRRKHKKQIRQDTSVTLQFIRRGRMKGYLVLDPHWSKRDVPKIQEKLQKRGNVKC
;
A
#
# COMPACT_ATOMS: atom_id res chain seq x y z
N MET A 1 -30.90 38.17 -8.94
CA MET A 1 -29.54 37.68 -9.27
C MET A 1 -28.55 38.34 -8.33
N ILE A 2 -28.27 37.74 -7.18
CA ILE A 2 -27.18 38.17 -6.30
C ILE A 2 -26.02 37.22 -6.58
N ARG A 3 -25.01 37.71 -7.31
CA ARG A 3 -23.76 36.98 -7.52
C ARG A 3 -22.89 37.19 -6.28
N ASN A 4 -22.44 36.08 -5.70
CA ASN A 4 -21.39 36.00 -4.70
C ASN A 4 -20.16 36.78 -5.17
N ALA A 5 -19.69 37.72 -4.36
CA ALA A 5 -18.32 38.20 -4.41
C ALA A 5 -17.57 37.52 -3.26
N GLU A 6 -16.74 36.55 -3.60
CA GLU A 6 -15.77 35.96 -2.67
C GLU A 6 -14.77 37.04 -2.25
N LEU A 7 -14.64 37.23 -0.94
CA LEU A 7 -13.63 38.08 -0.31
C LEU A 7 -12.36 37.26 -0.11
N ASP A 8 -11.39 37.39 -1.02
CA ASP A 8 -10.04 36.87 -0.84
C ASP A 8 -9.23 37.83 0.06
N ILE A 9 -8.90 37.36 1.27
CA ILE A 9 -8.02 38.07 2.20
C ILE A 9 -6.58 37.59 1.97
N ILE A 10 -5.76 38.42 1.32
CA ILE A 10 -4.32 38.18 1.14
C ILE A 10 -3.56 38.81 2.31
N PHE A 11 -2.85 38.00 3.10
CA PHE A 11 -1.93 38.47 4.14
C PHE A 11 -0.50 38.54 3.59
N PHE A 12 0.09 39.75 3.55
CA PHE A 12 1.53 39.92 3.41
C PHE A 12 2.16 40.27 4.76
N GLY A 13 3.16 39.51 5.15
CA GLY A 13 3.99 39.80 6.31
C GLY A 13 5.19 40.65 5.91
N SER A 14 5.38 41.78 6.60
CA SER A 14 6.69 42.26 7.03
C SER A 14 6.48 43.36 8.07
N ALA A 15 7.35 43.40 9.07
CA ALA A 15 7.37 44.39 10.12
C ALA A 15 7.49 45.82 9.54
N MET A 16 6.47 46.64 9.69
CA MET A 16 6.57 48.10 9.81
C MET A 16 5.35 48.65 10.55
N GLN A 17 5.57 49.60 11.46
CA GLN A 17 4.51 50.36 12.12
C GLN A 17 3.64 51.04 11.05
N GLY A 18 2.33 50.82 11.13
CA GLY A 18 1.31 51.55 10.38
C GLY A 18 1.24 51.17 8.90
N THR A 19 0.50 50.11 8.56
CA THR A 19 0.07 49.86 7.18
C THR A 19 -1.46 49.84 7.13
N VAL A 20 -2.02 50.75 6.36
CA VAL A 20 -3.47 50.89 6.10
C VAL A 20 -3.82 50.00 4.93
N LEU A 21 -4.70 49.01 5.13
CA LEU A 21 -5.27 48.22 4.04
C LEU A 21 -6.52 48.93 3.49
N VAL A 22 -6.52 49.17 2.18
CA VAL A 22 -7.67 49.72 1.43
C VAL A 22 -8.09 48.69 0.39
N THR A 23 -9.31 48.16 0.47
CA THR A 23 -9.91 47.36 -0.61
C THR A 23 -10.91 48.23 -1.37
N THR A 24 -10.78 48.29 -2.69
CA THR A 24 -11.58 49.16 -3.56
C THR A 24 -12.87 48.47 -4.01
N HIS A 25 -13.99 49.19 -3.92
CA HIS A 25 -15.11 49.02 -4.84
C HIS A 25 -15.44 50.38 -5.44
N GLN A 26 -15.45 50.45 -6.78
CA GLN A 26 -15.63 51.69 -7.53
C GLN A 26 -17.14 51.98 -7.67
N ASP A 27 -17.56 53.20 -7.35
CA ASP A 27 -18.92 53.67 -7.69
C ASP A 27 -18.86 54.83 -8.70
N ARG A 28 -19.89 54.94 -9.55
CA ARG A 28 -19.91 55.65 -10.85
C ARG A 28 -19.75 57.18 -10.82
N LYS A 29 -19.39 57.79 -9.69
CA LYS A 29 -19.19 59.26 -9.58
C LYS A 29 -17.85 59.70 -9.00
N GLY A 30 -16.86 58.80 -8.87
CA GLY A 30 -15.47 59.18 -8.65
C GLY A 30 -15.14 59.90 -7.34
N VAL A 31 -16.04 59.93 -6.36
CA VAL A 31 -15.79 60.48 -5.02
C VAL A 31 -15.78 59.33 -4.01
N PHE A 32 -14.63 59.07 -3.42
CA PHE A 32 -14.42 58.04 -2.42
C PHE A 32 -14.88 58.54 -1.04
N GLN A 33 -15.81 57.85 -0.39
CA GLN A 33 -16.13 58.07 1.03
C GLN A 33 -15.86 56.81 1.86
N LEU A 34 -15.08 56.98 2.94
CA LEU A 34 -14.74 55.93 3.90
C LEU A 34 -15.91 55.70 4.87
N LYS A 35 -16.32 54.44 5.06
CA LYS A 35 -17.16 54.04 6.21
C LYS A 35 -16.33 53.22 7.19
N GLY A 36 -15.99 53.83 8.32
CA GLY A 36 -15.49 53.15 9.51
C GLY A 36 -13.99 53.34 9.79
N LYS A 37 -13.67 53.56 11.07
CA LYS A 37 -12.31 53.66 11.61
C LYS A 37 -12.07 52.37 12.41
N LEU A 38 -11.20 51.49 11.93
CA LEU A 38 -10.81 50.28 12.68
C LEU A 38 -9.64 50.64 13.60
N GLU A 39 -9.91 50.90 14.88
CA GLU A 39 -8.86 51.13 15.87
C GLU A 39 -8.23 49.79 16.27
N LEU A 40 -7.10 49.44 15.64
CA LEU A 40 -6.30 48.26 15.98
C LEU A 40 -5.46 48.55 17.24
N SER A 41 -6.05 48.34 18.42
CA SER A 41 -5.36 48.44 19.71
C SER A 41 -4.65 47.14 20.13
N ALA A 42 -4.96 46.01 19.48
CA ALA A 42 -4.38 44.70 19.80
C ALA A 42 -3.03 44.50 19.10
N LYS A 43 -1.95 44.36 19.88
CA LYS A 43 -0.64 43.89 19.38
C LYS A 43 -0.78 42.43 18.95
N TRP A 44 -0.31 42.10 17.74
CA TRP A 44 -0.27 40.71 17.26
C TRP A 44 0.65 39.87 18.16
N GLN A 45 0.09 38.92 18.90
CA GLN A 45 0.82 38.06 19.84
C GLN A 45 1.30 36.74 19.22
N GLY A 46 1.11 36.55 17.91
CA GLY A 46 1.40 35.30 17.20
C GLY A 46 0.14 34.65 16.64
N SER A 47 0.33 33.62 15.80
CA SER A 47 -0.78 32.79 15.31
C SER A 47 -0.82 31.48 16.08
N SER A 48 -2.01 31.04 16.49
CA SER A 48 -2.23 29.69 17.06
C SER A 48 -1.68 28.57 16.15
N LYS A 49 -1.60 28.80 14.83
CA LYS A 49 -0.96 27.87 13.89
C LYS A 49 0.55 27.75 14.10
N ALA A 50 1.24 28.83 14.49
CA ALA A 50 2.68 28.83 14.74
C ALA A 50 3.00 28.08 16.05
N GLU A 51 2.18 28.25 17.08
CA GLU A 51 2.29 27.52 18.35
C GLU A 51 2.08 26.03 18.16
N LYS A 52 1.03 25.62 17.43
CA LYS A 52 0.78 24.20 17.07
C LYS A 52 1.93 23.58 16.29
N ARG A 53 2.56 24.32 15.38
CA ARG A 53 3.76 23.86 14.66
C ARG A 53 4.95 23.66 15.60
N LYS A 54 5.13 24.56 16.58
CA LYS A 54 6.19 24.46 17.59
C LYS A 54 5.96 23.26 18.51
N ALA A 55 4.74 23.05 19.00
CA ALA A 55 4.34 21.90 19.81
C ALA A 55 4.59 20.59 19.06
N ALA A 56 4.14 20.49 17.80
CA ALA A 56 4.38 19.32 16.95
C ALA A 56 5.88 19.03 16.74
N LYS A 57 6.71 20.07 16.55
CA LYS A 57 8.17 19.93 16.42
C LYS A 57 8.82 19.43 17.70
N ASN A 58 8.40 19.95 18.85
CA ASN A 58 8.89 19.52 20.16
C ASN A 58 8.51 18.07 20.45
N ARG A 59 7.28 17.65 20.11
CA ARG A 59 6.82 16.26 20.25
C ARG A 59 7.66 15.29 19.42
N ILE A 60 7.94 15.67 18.16
CA ILE A 60 8.82 14.86 17.30
C ILE A 60 10.20 14.75 17.96
N LYS A 61 10.79 15.86 18.42
CA LYS A 61 12.11 15.85 19.08
C LYS A 61 12.13 14.93 20.31
N ASN A 62 11.16 15.09 21.21
CA ASN A 62 11.06 14.31 22.44
C ASN A 62 10.91 12.79 22.18
N ALA A 63 10.23 12.39 21.11
CA ALA A 63 10.09 10.97 20.75
C ALA A 63 11.35 10.37 20.08
N TYR A 64 12.30 11.21 19.65
CA TYR A 64 13.63 10.72 19.28
C TYR A 64 14.53 10.52 20.51
N ASP A 65 14.30 11.31 21.57
CA ASP A 65 15.04 11.23 22.82
C ASP A 65 14.50 10.12 23.74
N ASN A 66 13.19 9.85 23.71
CA ASN A 66 12.53 8.78 24.47
C ASN A 66 11.95 7.72 23.51
N GLU A 67 12.38 6.47 23.63
CA GLU A 67 11.83 5.37 22.82
C GLU A 67 10.46 4.93 23.34
N ALA A 68 9.41 5.20 22.57
CA ALA A 68 8.08 4.63 22.82
C ALA A 68 8.06 3.14 22.48
N GLU A 69 7.32 2.35 23.25
CA GLU A 69 7.13 0.92 22.99
C GLU A 69 6.19 0.72 21.79
N VAL A 70 6.73 0.13 20.72
CA VAL A 70 5.99 -0.11 19.47
C VAL A 70 6.17 -1.57 19.05
N GLU A 71 5.08 -2.31 19.03
CA GLU A 71 5.04 -3.69 18.53
C GLU A 71 5.09 -3.67 16.99
N ILE A 72 6.10 -4.34 16.40
CA ILE A 72 6.28 -4.39 14.95
C ILE A 72 5.79 -5.73 14.44
N VAL A 73 4.72 -5.71 13.63
CA VAL A 73 4.24 -6.88 12.89
C VAL A 73 4.99 -6.94 11.55
N PRO A 74 5.76 -8.01 11.28
CA PRO A 74 6.55 -8.13 10.07
C PRO A 74 5.68 -8.22 8.81
N ALA A 75 6.26 -7.88 7.66
CA ALA A 75 5.61 -8.13 6.38
C ALA A 75 5.61 -9.64 6.08
N VAL A 76 4.62 -10.13 5.32
CA VAL A 76 4.52 -11.53 4.90
C VAL A 76 5.75 -11.94 4.09
N SER A 77 6.27 -11.05 3.24
CA SER A 77 7.50 -11.29 2.49
C SER A 77 8.72 -11.49 3.40
N GLU A 78 8.77 -10.84 4.57
CA GLU A 78 9.86 -11.02 5.53
C GLU A 78 9.76 -12.37 6.25
N LEU A 79 8.54 -12.86 6.48
CA LEU A 79 8.30 -14.21 7.02
C LEU A 79 8.63 -15.30 6.00
N GLU A 80 8.52 -15.01 4.70
CA GLU A 80 8.84 -15.93 3.60
C GLU A 80 10.31 -15.88 3.16
N ALA A 81 11.04 -14.81 3.52
CA ALA A 81 12.44 -14.61 3.14
C ALA A 81 13.43 -15.60 3.78
N ASP A 82 13.02 -16.28 4.85
CA ASP A 82 13.88 -17.21 5.61
C ASP A 82 13.97 -18.62 5.00
N LYS A 83 13.39 -18.82 3.80
CA LYS A 83 13.61 -20.03 3.01
C LYS A 83 14.87 -19.84 2.15
N PRO A 84 15.86 -20.77 2.17
CA PRO A 84 17.01 -20.68 1.29
C PRO A 84 16.51 -20.70 -0.16
N LYS A 85 16.63 -19.55 -0.84
CA LYS A 85 16.15 -19.37 -2.20
C LYS A 85 17.31 -19.65 -3.14
N ILE A 86 17.23 -20.75 -3.86
CA ILE A 86 18.12 -21.03 -4.99
C ILE A 86 17.97 -19.87 -5.98
N ILE A 87 19.08 -19.19 -6.28
CA ILE A 87 19.13 -18.06 -7.20
C ILE A 87 19.28 -18.63 -8.60
N ARG A 88 18.31 -18.38 -9.48
CA ARG A 88 18.36 -18.85 -10.86
C ARG A 88 19.21 -17.90 -11.70
N VAL A 89 20.37 -18.37 -12.14
CA VAL A 89 21.40 -17.56 -12.79
C VAL A 89 21.47 -17.86 -14.28
N ALA A 90 21.49 -16.81 -15.09
CA ALA A 90 21.81 -16.87 -16.51
C ALA A 90 23.10 -16.12 -16.78
N ALA A 91 23.87 -16.55 -17.78
CA ALA A 91 25.03 -15.79 -18.26
C ALA A 91 24.77 -15.27 -19.67
N TYR A 92 25.26 -14.07 -19.97
CA TYR A 92 25.20 -13.47 -21.30
C TYR A 92 26.59 -13.24 -21.88
N CYS A 93 26.83 -13.81 -23.05
CA CYS A 93 28.08 -13.73 -23.79
C CYS A 93 27.88 -12.98 -25.12
N ARG A 94 28.87 -12.19 -25.52
CA ARG A 94 28.92 -11.61 -26.88
C ARG A 94 30.27 -11.91 -27.50
N VAL A 95 30.31 -12.88 -28.41
CA VAL A 95 31.54 -13.34 -29.08
C VAL A 95 31.86 -12.46 -30.29
N SER A 96 33.14 -12.29 -30.62
CA SER A 96 33.58 -11.57 -31.83
C SER A 96 33.76 -12.54 -33.00
N THR A 97 33.40 -12.09 -34.21
CA THR A 97 33.54 -12.83 -35.47
C THR A 97 34.83 -12.47 -36.22
N ASP A 98 36.00 -12.81 -35.68
CA ASP A 98 37.25 -12.79 -36.45
C ASP A 98 37.73 -14.24 -36.71
N GLU A 99 38.05 -14.54 -37.97
CA GLU A 99 37.92 -15.86 -38.61
C GLU A 99 38.88 -16.99 -38.18
N ASP A 100 39.98 -16.76 -37.44
CA ASP A 100 41.00 -17.82 -37.25
C ASP A 100 41.21 -18.30 -35.80
N ALA A 101 40.56 -17.70 -34.79
CA ALA A 101 40.69 -18.09 -33.37
C ALA A 101 39.40 -18.69 -32.76
N GLN A 102 38.39 -18.94 -33.59
CA GLN A 102 36.99 -19.04 -33.14
C GLN A 102 36.60 -20.33 -32.43
N ALA A 103 37.16 -21.49 -32.78
CA ALA A 103 36.63 -22.79 -32.35
C ALA A 103 36.80 -23.14 -30.86
N GLY A 104 37.45 -22.26 -30.07
CA GLY A 104 37.53 -22.42 -28.62
C GLY A 104 37.04 -21.22 -27.82
N SER A 105 36.81 -20.06 -28.44
CA SER A 105 36.52 -18.82 -27.69
C SER A 105 35.11 -18.78 -27.10
N TYR A 106 34.17 -19.48 -27.73
CA TYR A 106 32.79 -19.63 -27.29
C TYR A 106 32.68 -20.72 -26.21
N GLU A 107 33.26 -21.89 -26.48
CA GLU A 107 33.28 -23.04 -25.59
C GLU A 107 33.98 -22.69 -24.27
N LEU A 108 35.08 -21.93 -24.31
CA LEU A 108 35.75 -21.43 -23.11
C LEU A 108 34.88 -20.47 -22.30
N GLN A 109 34.07 -19.62 -22.94
CA GLN A 109 33.14 -18.72 -22.25
C GLN A 109 31.99 -19.50 -21.60
N VAL A 110 31.41 -20.45 -22.33
CA VAL A 110 30.36 -21.34 -21.82
C VAL A 110 30.88 -22.14 -20.63
N GLN A 111 32.08 -22.73 -20.74
CA GLN A 111 32.71 -23.47 -19.66
C GLN A 111 32.98 -22.57 -18.45
N TYR A 112 33.58 -21.40 -18.66
CA TYR A 112 33.86 -20.43 -17.60
C TYR A 112 32.60 -20.08 -16.79
N TYR A 113 31.50 -19.69 -17.46
CA TYR A 113 30.27 -19.32 -16.75
C TYR A 113 29.56 -20.53 -16.14
N THR A 114 29.64 -21.70 -16.76
CA THR A 114 29.10 -22.94 -16.19
C THR A 114 29.81 -23.27 -14.88
N GLU A 115 31.14 -23.22 -14.85
CA GLU A 115 31.94 -23.46 -13.65
C GLU A 115 31.70 -22.38 -12.59
N LEU A 116 31.70 -21.10 -12.99
CA LEU A 116 31.44 -19.97 -12.09
C LEU A 116 30.09 -20.13 -11.37
N ILE A 117 29.05 -20.55 -12.10
CA ILE A 117 27.71 -20.66 -11.55
C ILE A 117 27.57 -21.92 -10.70
N THR A 118 28.05 -23.07 -11.20
CA THR A 118 27.92 -24.36 -10.50
C THR A 118 28.75 -24.43 -9.23
N ARG A 119 29.81 -23.61 -9.10
CA ARG A 119 30.63 -23.53 -7.87
C ARG A 119 29.86 -22.93 -6.68
N ASN A 120 28.79 -22.18 -6.93
CA ASN A 120 27.97 -21.59 -5.89
C ASN A 120 26.78 -22.53 -5.56
N PRO A 121 26.71 -23.12 -4.35
CA PRO A 121 25.65 -24.06 -4.00
C PRO A 121 24.26 -23.42 -3.94
N ASP A 122 24.21 -22.10 -3.82
CA ASP A 122 22.98 -21.31 -3.79
C ASP A 122 22.50 -20.89 -5.19
N TRP A 123 23.23 -21.24 -6.26
CA TRP A 123 22.91 -20.85 -7.64
C TRP A 123 22.49 -22.03 -8.49
N GLU A 124 21.51 -21.81 -9.36
CA GLU A 124 21.06 -22.77 -10.38
C GLU A 124 21.28 -22.16 -11.77
N LEU A 125 22.07 -22.85 -12.61
CA LEU A 125 22.28 -22.42 -13.99
C LEU A 125 21.01 -22.64 -14.82
N VAL A 126 20.39 -21.54 -15.27
CA VAL A 126 19.22 -21.59 -16.16
C VAL A 126 19.66 -21.84 -17.60
N LYS A 127 20.44 -20.92 -18.15
CA LYS A 127 20.89 -20.93 -19.55
C LYS A 127 22.02 -19.93 -19.75
N ILE A 128 22.93 -20.25 -20.67
CA ILE A 128 23.94 -19.33 -21.17
C ILE A 128 23.45 -18.82 -22.53
N TYR A 129 23.19 -17.52 -22.62
CA TYR A 129 22.74 -16.83 -23.81
C TYR A 129 23.94 -16.20 -24.51
N ALA A 130 24.06 -16.38 -25.81
CA ALA A 130 25.23 -15.89 -26.52
C ALA A 130 24.89 -15.37 -27.92
N ASP A 131 25.34 -14.16 -28.24
CA ASP A 131 25.19 -13.57 -29.58
C ASP A 131 26.56 -13.39 -30.25
N GLU A 132 26.60 -13.58 -31.57
CA GLU A 132 27.75 -13.26 -32.43
C GLU A 132 27.83 -11.75 -32.71
N GLY A 133 29.05 -11.20 -32.76
CA GLY A 133 29.31 -9.78 -32.93
C GLY A 133 30.17 -9.48 -34.16
N ILE A 134 29.52 -9.04 -35.24
CA ILE A 134 30.19 -8.50 -36.44
C ILE A 134 30.38 -6.99 -36.31
N SER A 135 31.62 -6.53 -36.53
CA SER A 135 31.97 -5.13 -36.72
C SER A 135 31.35 -4.58 -38.00
N GLY A 136 30.68 -3.43 -37.89
CA GLY A 136 30.28 -2.64 -39.07
C GLY A 136 28.90 -3.00 -39.64
N THR A 137 28.03 -1.99 -39.68
CA THR A 137 26.83 -1.93 -40.56
C THR A 137 25.85 -3.10 -40.50
N ASN A 138 25.02 -3.08 -39.45
CA ASN A 138 23.57 -3.36 -39.50
C ASN A 138 23.06 -4.76 -39.91
N VAL A 139 23.65 -5.87 -39.42
CA VAL A 139 23.09 -7.23 -39.65
C VAL A 139 22.98 -8.13 -38.39
N THR A 140 23.07 -7.62 -37.16
CA THR A 140 22.90 -8.46 -35.94
C THR A 140 21.67 -8.09 -35.11
N LYS A 141 20.61 -8.92 -35.23
CA LYS A 141 19.54 -8.99 -34.22
C LYS A 141 20.09 -9.80 -33.04
N ARG A 142 20.20 -9.18 -31.86
CA ARG A 142 20.63 -9.83 -30.60
C ARG A 142 19.54 -10.78 -30.09
N MET A 143 19.32 -11.87 -30.80
CA MET A 143 18.22 -12.79 -30.57
C MET A 143 18.34 -13.46 -29.20
N GLN A 144 19.56 -13.88 -28.81
CA GLN A 144 19.78 -14.52 -27.52
C GLN A 144 19.68 -13.52 -26.36
N PHE A 145 20.13 -12.28 -26.55
CA PHE A 145 19.85 -11.22 -25.57
C PHE A 145 18.35 -10.96 -25.39
N GLN A 146 17.58 -10.88 -26.49
CA GLN A 146 16.14 -10.67 -26.41
C GLN A 146 15.41 -11.85 -25.77
N GLU A 147 15.84 -13.07 -26.05
CA GLU A 147 15.35 -14.29 -25.40
C GLU A 147 15.61 -14.26 -23.89
N MET A 148 16.83 -13.93 -23.48
CA MET A 148 17.20 -13.76 -22.06
C MET A 148 16.30 -12.74 -21.36
N ILE A 149 16.10 -11.57 -21.96
CA ILE A 149 15.26 -10.52 -21.38
C ILE A 149 13.81 -11.02 -21.25
N ARG A 150 13.29 -11.78 -22.23
CA ARG A 150 11.98 -12.41 -22.14
C ARG A 150 11.89 -13.45 -21.03
N ASP A 151 12.92 -14.28 -20.86
CA ASP A 151 12.97 -15.26 -19.77
C ASP A 151 13.05 -14.61 -18.38
N CYS A 152 13.61 -13.39 -18.30
CA CYS A 152 13.50 -12.55 -17.10
C CYS A 152 12.06 -12.10 -16.85
N TYR A 153 11.35 -11.64 -17.88
CA TYR A 153 9.93 -11.27 -17.79
C TYR A 153 9.02 -12.45 -17.42
N ASP A 154 9.33 -13.64 -17.91
CA ASP A 154 8.64 -14.89 -17.54
C ASP A 154 9.00 -15.36 -16.11
N GLY A 155 9.89 -14.64 -15.43
CA GLY A 155 10.31 -14.92 -14.07
C GLY A 155 11.12 -16.21 -13.95
N LYS A 156 11.89 -16.60 -14.99
CA LYS A 156 12.76 -17.79 -14.99
C LYS A 156 14.17 -17.52 -14.47
N ILE A 157 14.61 -16.26 -14.52
CA ILE A 157 15.96 -15.81 -14.16
C ILE A 157 15.85 -14.82 -13.00
N ASP A 158 16.71 -14.94 -11.99
CA ASP A 158 16.84 -14.01 -10.87
C ASP A 158 18.13 -13.16 -10.96
N LEU A 159 19.18 -13.70 -11.62
CA LEU A 159 20.47 -13.02 -11.79
C LEU A 159 21.02 -13.24 -13.21
N ILE A 160 21.44 -12.15 -13.85
CA ILE A 160 22.19 -12.17 -15.11
C ILE A 160 23.66 -11.87 -14.81
N ILE A 161 24.58 -12.70 -15.30
CA ILE A 161 26.02 -12.44 -15.26
C ILE A 161 26.50 -12.07 -16.67
N THR A 162 27.29 -10.99 -16.77
CA THR A 162 27.88 -10.56 -18.03
C THR A 162 29.23 -9.89 -17.78
N LYS A 163 30.13 -9.98 -18.76
CA LYS A 163 31.51 -9.51 -18.61
C LYS A 163 31.64 -8.00 -18.39
N SER A 164 30.83 -7.20 -19.08
CA SER A 164 30.87 -5.74 -18.95
C SER A 164 29.59 -5.04 -19.42
N ILE A 165 29.46 -3.75 -19.09
CA ILE A 165 28.34 -2.91 -19.54
C ILE A 165 28.26 -2.85 -21.07
N SER A 166 29.41 -2.75 -21.74
CA SER A 166 29.52 -2.68 -23.21
C SER A 166 29.15 -4.00 -23.91
N ARG A 167 29.20 -5.13 -23.19
CA ARG A 167 28.68 -6.43 -23.67
C ARG A 167 27.17 -6.49 -23.48
N PHE A 168 26.65 -5.94 -22.40
CA PHE A 168 25.22 -5.94 -22.10
C PHE A 168 24.40 -5.02 -23.00
N ALA A 169 24.86 -3.80 -23.30
CA ALA A 169 24.11 -2.82 -24.10
C ALA A 169 24.99 -2.07 -25.11
N ARG A 170 24.36 -1.48 -26.13
CA ARG A 170 25.05 -0.72 -27.19
C ARG A 170 25.53 0.65 -26.71
N ASN A 171 24.72 1.29 -25.87
CA ASN A 171 25.03 2.55 -25.25
C ASN A 171 24.59 2.51 -23.78
N THR A 172 25.05 3.50 -23.02
CA THR A 172 24.79 3.57 -21.58
C THR A 172 23.32 3.79 -21.25
N LEU A 173 22.58 4.51 -22.09
CA LEU A 173 21.16 4.78 -21.89
C LEU A 173 20.30 3.50 -22.06
N ASP A 174 20.63 2.67 -23.05
CA ASP A 174 20.03 1.35 -23.25
C ASP A 174 20.30 0.44 -22.04
N CYS A 175 21.53 0.43 -21.53
CA CYS A 175 21.89 -0.33 -20.33
C CYS A 175 21.00 0.06 -19.14
N ILE A 176 20.93 1.37 -18.87
CA ILE A 176 20.12 1.94 -17.79
C ILE A 176 18.65 1.56 -17.94
N SER A 177 18.11 1.64 -19.16
CA SER A 177 16.72 1.29 -19.45
C SER A 177 16.42 -0.18 -19.15
N TYR A 178 17.24 -1.11 -19.64
CA TYR A 178 17.06 -2.54 -19.38
C TYR A 178 17.21 -2.89 -17.90
N VAL A 179 18.25 -2.36 -17.23
CA VAL A 179 18.46 -2.61 -15.80
C VAL A 179 17.28 -2.10 -14.97
N ARG A 180 16.73 -0.93 -15.29
CA ARG A 180 15.53 -0.40 -14.61
C ARG A 180 14.33 -1.31 -14.83
N GLN A 181 14.08 -1.75 -16.06
CA GLN A 181 13.00 -2.68 -16.39
C GLN A 181 13.13 -3.98 -15.58
N LEU A 182 14.31 -4.61 -15.59
CA LEU A 182 14.60 -5.84 -14.86
C LEU A 182 14.44 -5.70 -13.34
N ARG A 183 14.87 -4.56 -12.79
CA ARG A 183 14.71 -4.26 -11.35
C ARG A 183 13.25 -3.99 -10.95
N SER A 184 12.42 -3.55 -11.89
CA SER A 184 10.99 -3.31 -11.65
C SER A 184 10.12 -4.59 -11.67
N LEU A 185 10.71 -5.74 -12.01
CA LEU A 185 10.02 -7.02 -11.96
C LEU A 185 9.78 -7.48 -10.52
N GLU A 186 8.77 -8.32 -10.32
CA GLU A 186 8.46 -8.98 -9.06
C GLU A 186 8.50 -10.50 -9.25
N PRO A 187 9.58 -11.20 -8.83
CA PRO A 187 10.78 -10.70 -8.14
C PRO A 187 11.74 -9.90 -9.05
N PRO A 188 12.55 -8.98 -8.49
CA PRO A 188 13.49 -8.18 -9.26
C PRO A 188 14.64 -9.03 -9.80
N VAL A 189 15.07 -8.75 -11.03
CA VAL A 189 16.20 -9.44 -11.65
C VAL A 189 17.45 -8.58 -11.54
N ALA A 190 18.51 -9.14 -10.95
CA ALA A 190 19.81 -8.49 -10.82
C ALA A 190 20.67 -8.69 -12.07
N VAL A 191 21.56 -7.75 -12.34
CA VAL A 191 22.62 -7.88 -13.35
C VAL A 191 23.96 -7.69 -12.65
N PHE A 192 24.87 -8.62 -12.84
CA PHE A 192 26.24 -8.55 -12.35
C PHE A 192 27.19 -8.34 -13.53
N PHE A 193 27.91 -7.22 -13.48
CA PHE A 193 28.96 -6.87 -14.43
C PHE A 193 30.32 -7.18 -13.83
N GLU A 194 31.02 -8.15 -14.41
CA GLU A 194 32.28 -8.67 -13.84
C GLU A 194 33.40 -7.64 -13.86
N ASN A 195 33.65 -6.98 -14.99
CA ASN A 195 34.74 -6.03 -15.14
C ASN A 195 34.57 -4.82 -14.21
N GLU A 196 33.35 -4.34 -14.06
CA GLU A 196 33.00 -3.22 -13.19
C GLU A 196 32.78 -3.65 -11.73
N ASN A 197 32.82 -4.97 -11.45
CA ASN A 197 32.48 -5.57 -10.16
C ASN A 197 31.17 -5.02 -9.56
N LEU A 198 30.15 -4.91 -10.41
CA LEU A 198 28.94 -4.15 -10.12
C LEU A 198 27.72 -5.06 -10.14
N ASN A 199 27.02 -5.13 -9.00
CA ASN A 199 25.69 -5.75 -8.91
C ASN A 199 24.61 -4.65 -8.86
N THR A 200 23.65 -4.69 -9.78
CA THR A 200 22.62 -3.65 -9.93
C THR A 200 21.59 -3.58 -8.80
N THR A 201 21.56 -4.59 -7.93
CA THR A 201 20.70 -4.61 -6.73
C THR A 201 21.43 -4.21 -5.45
N ASP A 202 22.76 -4.15 -5.47
CA ASP A 202 23.56 -3.77 -4.30
C ASP A 202 23.48 -2.25 -4.06
N ARG A 203 23.07 -1.88 -2.84
CA ARG A 203 22.99 -0.47 -2.40
C ARG A 203 24.36 0.20 -2.28
N ARG A 204 25.45 -0.58 -2.17
CA ARG A 204 26.83 -0.06 -2.13
C ARG A 204 27.26 0.61 -3.44
N ASN A 205 26.58 0.31 -4.55
CA ASN A 205 26.88 0.88 -5.87
C ASN A 205 26.18 2.24 -6.07
N GLU A 206 26.35 3.16 -5.12
CA GLU A 206 25.66 4.46 -5.07
C GLU A 206 25.83 5.29 -6.35
N ALA A 207 27.01 5.24 -6.99
CA ALA A 207 27.26 5.95 -8.24
C ALA A 207 26.37 5.46 -9.39
N PHE A 208 26.11 4.16 -9.46
CA PHE A 208 25.24 3.57 -10.48
C PHE A 208 23.77 3.88 -10.19
N ILE A 209 23.37 3.88 -8.90
CA ILE A 209 22.05 4.32 -8.48
C ILE A 209 21.83 5.80 -8.82
N ALA A 210 22.80 6.67 -8.55
CA ALA A 210 22.75 8.09 -8.90
C ALA A 210 22.60 8.30 -10.42
N MET A 211 23.28 7.49 -11.23
CA MET A 211 23.14 7.48 -12.69
C MET A 211 21.76 7.00 -13.16
N LEU A 212 21.21 5.94 -12.55
CA LEU A 212 19.83 5.50 -12.82
C LEU A 212 18.82 6.60 -12.46
N SER A 213 19.02 7.27 -11.32
CA SER A 213 18.18 8.38 -10.84
C SER A 213 18.26 9.63 -11.72
N SER A 214 19.39 9.89 -12.40
CA SER A 214 19.54 11.05 -13.30
C SER A 214 18.84 10.87 -14.65
N VAL A 215 18.67 9.62 -15.11
CA VAL A 215 17.91 9.28 -16.33
C VAL A 215 16.43 9.04 -16.02
N ALA A 216 16.13 8.53 -14.83
CA ALA A 216 14.79 8.58 -14.29
C ALA A 216 14.38 10.05 -14.14
N GLN A 217 13.09 10.32 -14.28
CA GLN A 217 12.45 11.57 -13.86
C GLN A 217 12.44 11.62 -12.31
N GLY A 218 13.63 11.43 -11.71
CA GLY A 218 13.88 10.81 -10.43
C GLY A 218 13.55 11.68 -9.23
N GLU A 219 13.23 12.95 -9.46
CA GLU A 219 12.78 13.81 -8.37
C GLU A 219 11.48 13.30 -7.74
N SER A 220 10.52 12.83 -8.53
CA SER A 220 9.21 12.40 -8.01
C SER A 220 9.29 11.08 -7.26
N GLU A 221 10.05 10.11 -7.79
CA GLU A 221 10.31 8.82 -7.14
C GLU A 221 11.12 9.03 -5.85
N ASN A 222 12.21 9.81 -5.89
CA ASN A 222 13.04 10.12 -4.71
C ASN A 222 12.26 10.88 -3.63
N LYS A 223 11.43 11.87 -4.01
CA LYS A 223 10.53 12.58 -3.06
C LYS A 223 9.56 11.61 -2.41
N SER A 224 8.97 10.69 -3.19
CA SER A 224 8.04 9.69 -2.66
C SER A 224 8.72 8.73 -1.68
N GLU A 225 9.91 8.23 -2.01
CA GLU A 225 10.69 7.35 -1.14
C GLU A 225 11.11 8.05 0.16
N ALA A 226 11.58 9.30 0.08
CA ALA A 226 11.93 10.10 1.25
C ALA A 226 10.73 10.30 2.20
N ILE A 227 9.53 10.58 1.64
CA ILE A 227 8.30 10.71 2.43
C ILE A 227 7.92 9.36 3.06
N LYS A 228 7.96 8.25 2.30
CA LYS A 228 7.67 6.90 2.80
C LYS A 228 8.62 6.54 3.95
N TRP A 229 9.92 6.80 3.78
CA TRP A 229 10.94 6.57 4.80
C TRP A 229 10.68 7.39 6.07
N SER A 230 10.39 8.68 5.92
CA SER A 230 10.06 9.57 7.04
C SER A 230 8.83 9.09 7.83
N ILE A 231 7.76 8.67 7.13
CA ILE A 231 6.56 8.11 7.75
C ILE A 231 6.86 6.78 8.47
N LYS A 232 7.62 5.87 7.85
CA LYS A 232 8.03 4.60 8.47
C LYS A 232 8.85 4.85 9.74
N ARG A 233 9.80 5.78 9.70
CA ARG A 233 10.63 6.15 10.86
C ARG A 233 9.77 6.74 11.99
N ARG A 234 8.79 7.55 11.64
CA ARG A 234 7.82 8.12 12.58
C ARG A 234 7.02 7.00 13.29
N PHE A 235 6.57 5.98 12.56
CA PHE A 235 5.85 4.85 13.16
C PHE A 235 6.74 3.99 14.06
N GLN A 236 8.00 3.76 13.68
CA GLN A 236 8.97 3.06 14.52
C GLN A 236 9.23 3.77 15.85
N LYS A 237 9.15 5.11 15.87
CA LYS A 237 9.34 5.94 17.06
C LYS A 237 8.05 6.24 17.81
N GLY A 238 6.96 5.55 17.50
CA GLY A 238 5.70 5.68 18.24
C GLY A 238 5.01 7.04 18.09
N LEU A 239 5.13 7.67 16.91
CA LEU A 239 4.52 8.96 16.63
C LEU A 239 3.32 8.80 15.66
N PRO A 240 2.18 8.28 16.11
CA PRO A 240 1.08 7.98 15.21
C PRO A 240 0.46 9.23 14.55
N LEU A 241 -0.14 9.01 13.40
CA LEU A 241 -0.98 9.97 12.68
C LEU A 241 -2.45 9.66 12.96
N CYS A 242 -2.96 10.20 14.07
CA CYS A 242 -4.33 9.96 14.55
C CYS A 242 -5.15 11.26 14.49
N PRO A 243 -5.71 11.61 13.32
CA PRO A 243 -6.64 12.73 13.26
C PRO A 243 -7.93 12.42 14.02
N THR A 244 -8.30 13.27 14.99
CA THR A 244 -9.54 13.09 15.77
C THR A 244 -10.79 13.66 15.10
N TRP A 245 -10.65 14.53 14.10
CA TRP A 245 -11.80 15.17 13.41
C TRP A 245 -12.80 14.18 12.77
N ALA A 246 -12.40 12.92 12.57
CA ALA A 246 -13.24 11.86 12.02
C ALA A 246 -13.41 10.67 12.99
N LEU A 247 -13.08 10.85 14.27
CA LEU A 247 -13.13 9.84 15.32
C LEU A 247 -14.06 10.33 16.43
N LEU A 248 -15.29 9.79 16.46
CA LEU A 248 -16.27 10.12 17.49
C LEU A 248 -15.75 9.73 18.88
N GLY A 249 -15.95 10.57 19.89
CA GLY A 249 -15.57 10.30 21.29
C GLY A 249 -14.23 10.91 21.69
N TYR A 250 -13.49 11.50 20.75
CA TYR A 250 -12.13 11.96 21.00
C TYR A 250 -11.87 13.35 20.42
N THR A 251 -11.11 14.15 21.17
CA THR A 251 -10.52 15.40 20.71
C THR A 251 -9.00 15.37 20.85
N THR A 252 -8.30 16.27 20.18
CA THR A 252 -6.85 16.45 20.34
C THR A 252 -6.61 17.80 20.99
N ASP A 253 -5.84 17.84 22.07
CA ASP A 253 -5.39 19.10 22.68
C ASP A 253 -4.34 19.82 21.81
N ASP A 254 -3.91 21.00 22.25
CA ASP A 254 -2.89 21.78 21.52
C ASP A 254 -1.49 21.12 21.53
N ASP A 255 -1.25 20.20 22.48
CA ASP A 255 -0.02 19.42 22.59
C ASP A 255 -0.03 18.15 21.72
N GLY A 256 -1.19 17.79 21.17
CA GLY A 256 -1.37 16.65 20.29
C GLY A 256 -1.74 15.34 21.02
N ASN A 257 -2.14 15.40 22.29
CA ASN A 257 -2.65 14.26 23.05
C ASN A 257 -4.14 14.06 22.81
N MET A 258 -4.57 12.80 22.78
CA MET A 258 -5.97 12.44 22.59
C MET A 258 -6.70 12.41 23.92
N ASN A 259 -7.77 13.18 24.02
CA ASN A 259 -8.62 13.28 25.20
C ASN A 259 -10.04 12.80 24.87
N VAL A 260 -10.70 12.15 25.83
CA VAL A 260 -12.06 11.64 25.67
C VAL A 260 -13.05 12.79 25.83
N VAL A 261 -14.03 12.86 24.92
CA VAL A 261 -15.17 13.77 25.00
C VAL A 261 -16.34 12.94 25.52
N GLU A 262 -16.72 13.14 26.78
CA GLU A 262 -17.61 12.22 27.51
C GLU A 262 -19.00 12.07 26.86
N ASP A 263 -19.58 13.15 26.34
CA ASP A 263 -20.88 13.12 25.66
C ASP A 263 -20.85 12.26 24.39
N GLU A 264 -19.79 12.39 23.58
CA GLU A 264 -19.60 11.58 22.38
C GLU A 264 -19.20 10.14 22.73
N ALA A 265 -18.43 9.96 23.81
CA ALA A 265 -18.02 8.66 24.32
C ALA A 265 -19.20 7.83 24.83
N ALA A 266 -20.24 8.48 25.37
CA ALA A 266 -21.49 7.81 25.74
C ALA A 266 -22.16 7.15 24.53
N VAL A 267 -22.16 7.81 23.37
CA VAL A 267 -22.67 7.24 22.11
C VAL A 267 -21.85 6.02 21.69
N VAL A 268 -20.52 6.11 21.83
CA VAL A 268 -19.64 4.97 21.54
C VAL A 268 -19.97 3.81 22.46
N ARG A 269 -20.01 4.00 23.80
CA ARG A 269 -20.36 2.94 24.76
C ARG A 269 -21.71 2.30 24.45
N PHE A 270 -22.73 3.11 24.14
CA PHE A 270 -24.03 2.63 23.70
C PHE A 270 -23.94 1.68 22.49
N ILE A 271 -23.12 2.00 21.49
CA ILE A 271 -22.93 1.14 20.30
C ILE A 271 -22.33 -0.23 20.69
N TYR A 272 -21.35 -0.25 21.60
CA TYR A 272 -20.69 -1.48 22.03
C TYR A 272 -21.61 -2.36 22.89
N GLU A 273 -22.27 -1.76 23.87
CA GLU A 273 -23.19 -2.44 24.78
C GLU A 273 -24.34 -3.09 24.00
N ASN A 274 -25.05 -2.33 23.17
CA ASN A 274 -26.18 -2.87 22.39
C ASN A 274 -25.73 -3.95 21.39
N TYR A 275 -24.51 -3.85 20.86
CA TYR A 275 -23.97 -4.89 19.99
C TYR A 275 -23.72 -6.20 20.74
N LEU A 276 -23.22 -6.12 21.98
CA LEU A 276 -23.03 -7.27 22.87
C LEU A 276 -24.36 -7.87 23.35
N ASP A 277 -25.37 -7.03 23.56
CA ASP A 277 -26.76 -7.45 23.84
C ASP A 277 -27.43 -8.15 22.66
N GLY A 278 -26.72 -8.25 21.52
CA GLY A 278 -27.11 -9.07 20.39
C GLY A 278 -27.74 -8.29 19.25
N TRP A 279 -27.87 -6.97 19.35
CA TRP A 279 -28.40 -6.15 18.27
C TRP A 279 -27.53 -6.27 17.02
N SER A 280 -28.17 -6.12 15.86
CA SER A 280 -27.49 -6.02 14.59
C SER A 280 -26.96 -4.60 14.39
N VAL A 281 -25.89 -4.48 13.60
CA VAL A 281 -25.30 -3.19 13.23
C VAL A 281 -26.33 -2.28 12.53
N LYS A 282 -27.33 -2.86 11.88
CA LYS A 282 -28.40 -2.11 11.23
C LYS A 282 -29.38 -1.54 12.27
N GLU A 283 -29.84 -2.36 13.20
CA GLU A 283 -30.76 -1.93 14.27
C GLU A 283 -30.16 -0.78 15.08
N ILE A 284 -28.87 -0.89 15.46
CA ILE A 284 -28.18 0.19 16.19
C ILE A 284 -28.10 1.47 15.32
N ALA A 285 -27.84 1.35 14.02
CA ALA A 285 -27.78 2.51 13.13
C ALA A 285 -29.16 3.18 12.95
N ASP A 286 -30.21 2.39 12.78
CA ASP A 286 -31.58 2.87 12.64
C ASP A 286 -32.03 3.56 13.95
N GLU A 287 -31.65 3.00 15.10
CA GLU A 287 -31.92 3.57 16.42
C GLU A 287 -31.21 4.91 16.65
N LEU A 288 -29.90 4.99 16.38
CA LEU A 288 -29.16 6.25 16.49
C LEU A 288 -29.70 7.33 15.55
N THR A 289 -30.19 6.93 14.37
CA THR A 289 -30.84 7.84 13.41
C THR A 289 -32.19 8.30 13.93
N ARG A 290 -32.97 7.41 14.57
CA ARG A 290 -34.26 7.73 15.20
C ARG A 290 -34.12 8.71 16.35
N LEU A 291 -33.04 8.59 17.13
CA LEU A 291 -32.70 9.48 18.24
C LEU A 291 -32.09 10.82 17.77
N GLU A 292 -32.00 11.06 16.46
CA GLU A 292 -31.45 12.28 15.86
C GLU A 292 -30.00 12.59 16.28
N ILE A 293 -29.24 11.57 16.70
CA ILE A 293 -27.84 11.73 17.10
C ILE A 293 -27.01 11.90 15.81
N PRO A 294 -26.28 13.02 15.63
CA PRO A 294 -25.45 13.20 14.45
C PRO A 294 -24.19 12.32 14.50
N THR A 295 -23.71 11.90 13.34
CA THR A 295 -22.36 11.33 13.21
C THR A 295 -21.28 12.38 13.47
N VAL A 296 -20.02 11.98 13.68
CA VAL A 296 -18.87 12.88 13.86
C VAL A 296 -18.70 13.94 12.75
N LYS A 297 -19.26 13.71 11.56
CA LYS A 297 -19.24 14.65 10.43
C LYS A 297 -20.50 15.53 10.32
N GLY A 298 -21.38 15.49 11.31
CA GLY A 298 -22.65 16.22 11.31
C GLY A 298 -23.74 15.61 10.42
N VAL A 299 -23.55 14.38 9.92
CA VAL A 299 -24.58 13.70 9.12
C VAL A 299 -25.61 13.08 10.06
N GLY A 300 -26.89 13.43 9.91
CA GLY A 300 -27.99 12.94 10.75
C GLY A 300 -28.51 11.53 10.41
N LYS A 301 -27.81 10.79 9.55
CA LYS A 301 -28.16 9.40 9.19
C LYS A 301 -26.98 8.49 9.40
N TRP A 302 -27.17 7.46 10.22
CA TRP A 302 -26.19 6.43 10.46
C TRP A 302 -26.28 5.34 9.39
N SER A 303 -25.12 4.82 8.98
CA SER A 303 -25.03 3.70 8.06
C SER A 303 -24.44 2.49 8.77
N ALA A 304 -24.90 1.30 8.41
CA ALA A 304 -24.34 0.06 8.96
C ALA A 304 -22.83 -0.06 8.67
N GLY A 305 -22.34 0.49 7.55
CA GLY A 305 -20.91 0.51 7.23
C GLY A 305 -20.10 1.39 8.20
N THR A 306 -20.67 2.51 8.65
CA THR A 306 -20.05 3.40 9.65
C THR A 306 -19.90 2.68 10.97
N LEU A 307 -20.98 2.08 11.49
CA LEU A 307 -20.93 1.35 12.77
C LEU A 307 -20.01 0.13 12.67
N TYR A 308 -20.04 -0.60 11.55
CA TYR A 308 -19.12 -1.71 11.33
C TYR A 308 -17.65 -1.26 11.38
N SER A 309 -17.35 -0.09 10.82
CA SER A 309 -16.00 0.50 10.89
C SER A 309 -15.64 0.94 12.31
N MET A 310 -16.60 1.46 13.08
CA MET A 310 -16.38 1.84 14.48
C MET A 310 -16.09 0.62 15.35
N LEU A 311 -16.90 -0.43 15.23
CA LEU A 311 -16.72 -1.71 15.92
C LEU A 311 -15.43 -2.46 15.53
N HIS A 312 -14.69 -2.03 14.49
CA HIS A 312 -13.37 -2.58 14.13
C HIS A 312 -12.21 -1.62 14.42
N ASN A 313 -12.50 -0.43 14.94
CA ASN A 313 -11.49 0.58 15.22
C ASN A 313 -10.90 0.38 16.62
N GLU A 314 -9.67 -0.13 16.66
CA GLU A 314 -8.92 -0.40 17.89
C GLU A 314 -8.65 0.84 18.74
N ARG A 315 -8.83 2.05 18.17
CA ARG A 315 -8.67 3.29 18.92
C ARG A 315 -9.63 3.38 20.11
N TYR A 316 -10.80 2.75 20.03
CA TYR A 316 -11.76 2.78 21.13
C TYR A 316 -11.29 2.04 22.39
N CYS A 317 -10.36 1.09 22.26
CA CYS A 317 -9.73 0.42 23.41
C CYS A 317 -8.36 1.02 23.79
N GLY A 318 -8.01 2.19 23.24
CA GLY A 318 -6.74 2.88 23.54
C GLY A 318 -5.57 2.50 22.63
N ASP A 319 -5.74 1.52 21.74
CA ASP A 319 -4.67 1.05 20.86
C ASP A 319 -4.59 1.87 19.56
N VAL A 320 -3.42 1.87 18.92
CA VAL A 320 -3.23 2.49 17.60
C VAL A 320 -2.46 1.56 16.68
N VAL A 321 -3.09 1.18 15.56
CA VAL A 321 -2.42 0.45 14.47
C VAL A 321 -2.03 1.41 13.36
N MET A 322 -0.75 1.51 13.07
CA MET A 322 -0.15 2.33 12.02
C MET A 322 0.16 1.50 10.77
N GLN A 323 0.40 2.17 9.64
CA GLN A 323 0.63 1.56 8.32
C GLN A 323 -0.52 0.62 7.86
N LYS A 324 -1.79 0.99 8.14
CA LYS A 324 -2.99 0.27 7.64
C LYS A 324 -3.14 0.33 6.12
N THR A 325 -2.50 1.30 5.47
CA THR A 325 -2.45 1.45 4.02
C THR A 325 -1.02 1.76 3.57
N TYR A 326 -0.74 1.54 2.30
CA TYR A 326 0.52 1.93 1.66
C TYR A 326 0.27 2.28 0.18
N THR A 327 1.22 2.97 -0.44
CA THR A 327 1.15 3.35 -1.86
C THR A 327 2.21 2.52 -2.62
N PRO A 328 1.80 1.50 -3.40
CA PRO A 328 2.73 0.61 -4.09
C PRO A 328 3.51 1.39 -5.15
N ASP A 329 2.78 2.02 -6.07
CA ASP A 329 3.32 2.83 -7.15
C ASP A 329 3.11 4.32 -6.86
N CYS A 330 4.21 5.08 -6.83
CA CYS A 330 4.19 6.52 -6.61
C CYS A 330 3.52 7.30 -7.76
N LEU A 331 3.54 6.78 -8.98
CA LEU A 331 2.95 7.44 -10.16
C LEU A 331 1.43 7.35 -10.14
N SER A 332 0.87 6.21 -9.70
CA SER A 332 -0.58 6.03 -9.57
C SER A 332 -1.22 6.89 -8.49
N HIS A 333 -0.44 7.41 -7.54
CA HIS A 333 -0.90 8.09 -6.31
C HIS A 333 -1.98 7.31 -5.51
N ARG A 334 -2.16 6.02 -5.78
CA ARG A 334 -3.26 5.23 -5.21
C ARG A 334 -2.82 4.51 -3.93
N SER A 335 -3.46 4.85 -2.82
CA SER A 335 -3.27 4.13 -1.56
C SER A 335 -4.13 2.85 -1.52
N VAL A 336 -3.53 1.74 -1.12
CA VAL A 336 -4.17 0.43 -0.98
C VAL A 336 -4.07 -0.08 0.46
N LYS A 337 -4.99 -0.97 0.86
CA LYS A 337 -4.98 -1.57 2.20
C LYS A 337 -3.78 -2.50 2.38
N ASN A 338 -3.06 -2.34 3.49
CA ASN A 338 -1.97 -3.20 3.89
C ASN A 338 -2.53 -4.50 4.52
N ARG A 339 -2.41 -5.60 3.78
CA ARG A 339 -2.79 -6.96 4.20
C ARG A 339 -1.58 -7.80 4.60
N GLY A 340 -0.41 -7.18 4.78
CA GLY A 340 0.85 -7.85 5.10
C GLY A 340 1.96 -7.60 4.08
N GLN A 341 1.75 -6.72 3.09
CA GLN A 341 2.79 -6.35 2.14
C GLN A 341 3.87 -5.46 2.77
N GLU A 342 3.52 -4.71 3.80
CA GLU A 342 4.41 -3.82 4.54
C GLU A 342 4.26 -4.10 6.04
N ARG A 343 5.31 -3.80 6.82
CA ARG A 343 5.25 -3.89 8.29
C ARG A 343 4.09 -3.07 8.85
N LYS A 344 3.48 -3.54 9.92
CA LYS A 344 2.55 -2.75 10.73
C LYS A 344 3.17 -2.44 12.08
N TYR A 345 2.76 -1.33 12.66
CA TYR A 345 3.27 -0.87 13.95
C TYR A 345 2.07 -0.68 14.86
N ILE A 346 2.10 -1.30 16.02
CA ILE A 346 1.00 -1.30 16.99
C ILE A 346 1.52 -0.64 18.26
N MET A 347 0.77 0.35 18.75
CA MET A 347 1.02 0.98 20.03
C MET A 347 -0.17 0.67 20.93
N ARG A 348 0.09 -0.03 22.03
CA ARG A 348 -0.93 -0.38 23.01
C ARG A 348 -1.10 0.75 24.02
N ASP A 349 -2.32 0.94 24.50
CA ASP A 349 -2.64 1.88 25.57
C ASP A 349 -2.09 3.31 25.32
N HIS A 350 -2.10 3.75 24.06
CA HIS A 350 -1.59 5.06 23.62
C HIS A 350 -2.36 6.23 24.21
N HIS A 351 -3.66 6.04 24.44
CA HIS A 351 -4.58 7.09 24.87
C HIS A 351 -5.70 6.49 25.72
N PRO A 352 -6.44 7.29 26.50
CA PRO A 352 -7.52 6.79 27.33
C PRO A 352 -8.55 6.01 26.51
N ALA A 353 -8.82 4.78 26.92
CA ALA A 353 -9.80 3.93 26.28
C ALA A 353 -11.23 4.40 26.63
N ILE A 354 -12.11 4.48 25.64
CA ILE A 354 -13.56 4.65 25.88
C ILE A 354 -14.19 3.32 26.25
N ILE A 355 -13.70 2.23 25.64
CA ILE A 355 -14.20 0.87 25.77
C ILE A 355 -13.13 0.03 26.48
N PRO A 356 -13.47 -0.65 27.60
CA PRO A 356 -12.57 -1.58 28.25
C PRO A 356 -12.06 -2.66 27.28
N ARG A 357 -10.80 -3.07 27.43
CA ARG A 357 -10.18 -4.07 26.54
C ARG A 357 -10.97 -5.38 26.45
N GLU A 358 -11.48 -5.84 27.59
CA GLU A 358 -12.34 -7.03 27.66
C GLU A 358 -13.58 -6.90 26.78
N GLN A 359 -14.32 -5.79 26.91
CA GLN A 359 -15.50 -5.51 26.10
C GLN A 359 -15.15 -5.40 24.60
N TRP A 360 -14.01 -4.80 24.28
CA TRP A 360 -13.52 -4.71 22.91
C TRP A 360 -13.23 -6.08 22.30
N ASP A 361 -12.53 -6.93 23.03
CA ASP A 361 -12.14 -8.26 22.59
C ASP A 361 -13.37 -9.16 22.38
N GLU A 362 -14.35 -9.11 23.27
CA GLU A 362 -15.65 -9.80 23.11
C GLU A 362 -16.38 -9.38 21.82
N VAL A 363 -16.41 -8.09 21.51
CA VAL A 363 -16.98 -7.59 20.26
C VAL A 363 -16.22 -8.13 19.04
N GLN A 364 -14.88 -8.16 19.09
CA GLN A 364 -14.08 -8.74 18.00
C GLN A 364 -14.38 -10.23 17.80
N GLU A 365 -14.59 -10.98 18.87
CA GLU A 365 -14.99 -12.39 18.80
C GLU A 365 -16.38 -12.55 18.19
N CYS A 366 -17.36 -11.77 18.64
CA CYS A 366 -18.72 -11.74 18.10
C CYS A 366 -18.72 -11.47 16.59
N LEU A 367 -17.92 -10.48 16.14
CA LEU A 367 -17.75 -10.14 14.73
C LEU A 367 -17.14 -11.31 13.92
N LYS A 368 -16.12 -12.00 14.48
CA LYS A 368 -15.52 -13.18 13.85
C LYS A 368 -16.54 -14.33 13.73
N ILE A 369 -17.32 -14.61 14.77
CA ILE A 369 -18.32 -15.68 14.79
C ILE A 369 -19.44 -15.40 13.78
N ARG A 370 -20.03 -14.20 13.81
CA ARG A 370 -21.10 -13.81 12.87
C ARG A 370 -20.61 -13.91 11.42
N ARG A 371 -19.37 -13.49 11.14
CA ARG A 371 -18.72 -13.64 9.82
C ARG A 371 -18.55 -15.12 9.41
N ARG A 372 -18.16 -16.00 10.35
CA ARG A 372 -18.04 -17.45 10.09
C ARG A 372 -19.40 -18.10 9.82
N LYS A 373 -20.43 -17.78 10.62
CA LYS A 373 -21.81 -18.25 10.41
C LYS A 373 -22.34 -17.83 9.05
N HIS A 374 -22.20 -16.55 8.69
CA HIS A 374 -22.62 -16.03 7.40
C HIS A 374 -21.89 -16.70 6.22
N LYS A 375 -20.57 -16.92 6.32
CA LYS A 375 -19.82 -17.68 5.30
C LYS A 375 -20.26 -19.14 5.19
N LYS A 376 -20.61 -19.79 6.30
CA LYS A 376 -21.11 -21.18 6.32
C LYS A 376 -22.48 -21.26 5.65
N GLN A 377 -23.36 -20.31 5.94
CA GLN A 377 -24.69 -20.20 5.33
C GLN A 377 -24.59 -19.96 3.81
N ILE A 378 -23.77 -18.99 3.38
CA ILE A 378 -23.54 -18.75 1.93
C ILE A 378 -22.97 -20.01 1.26
N ARG A 379 -22.02 -20.71 1.89
CA ARG A 379 -21.46 -21.95 1.32
C ARG A 379 -22.50 -23.06 1.20
N GLN A 380 -23.42 -23.16 2.17
CA GLN A 380 -24.54 -24.11 2.12
C GLN A 380 -25.51 -23.74 0.99
N ASP A 381 -25.93 -22.48 0.89
CA ASP A 381 -26.80 -21.97 -0.19
C ASP A 381 -26.16 -22.10 -1.58
N THR A 382 -24.84 -21.96 -1.68
CA THR A 382 -24.12 -22.06 -2.97
C THR A 382 -23.78 -23.52 -3.34
N SER A 383 -23.92 -24.47 -2.42
CA SER A 383 -23.61 -25.88 -2.65
C SER A 383 -24.82 -26.64 -3.17
N VAL A 384 -24.94 -26.74 -4.49
CA VAL A 384 -25.94 -27.62 -5.10
C VAL A 384 -25.63 -29.07 -4.72
N THR A 385 -26.49 -29.69 -3.92
CA THR A 385 -26.34 -31.08 -3.49
C THR A 385 -27.26 -31.96 -4.33
N LEU A 386 -26.70 -32.88 -5.12
CA LEU A 386 -27.48 -33.82 -5.91
C LEU A 386 -27.87 -35.04 -5.06
N GLN A 387 -29.16 -35.16 -4.76
CA GLN A 387 -29.70 -36.33 -4.06
C GLN A 387 -30.28 -37.32 -5.06
N PHE A 388 -29.95 -38.61 -4.91
CA PHE A 388 -30.44 -39.68 -5.76
C PHE A 388 -31.16 -40.73 -4.94
N ILE A 389 -32.23 -41.29 -5.49
CA ILE A 389 -32.95 -42.38 -4.86
C ILE A 389 -32.06 -43.64 -4.84
N ARG A 390 -31.76 -44.16 -3.64
CA ARG A 390 -30.78 -45.25 -3.46
C ARG A 390 -31.39 -46.66 -3.55
N ARG A 391 -32.72 -46.81 -3.45
CA ARG A 391 -33.43 -48.11 -3.34
C ARG A 391 -34.79 -48.07 -4.07
N GLY A 392 -35.32 -49.24 -4.43
CA GLY A 392 -36.63 -49.40 -5.08
C GLY A 392 -36.61 -49.27 -6.62
N ARG A 393 -37.80 -49.29 -7.24
CA ARG A 393 -37.97 -49.18 -8.71
C ARG A 393 -37.41 -47.89 -9.30
N MET A 394 -37.33 -46.83 -8.49
CA MET A 394 -36.78 -45.52 -8.86
C MET A 394 -35.30 -45.36 -8.47
N LYS A 395 -34.58 -46.45 -8.18
CA LYS A 395 -33.15 -46.37 -7.86
C LYS A 395 -32.37 -45.74 -9.02
N GLY A 396 -31.63 -44.67 -8.73
CA GLY A 396 -30.81 -43.94 -9.69
C GLY A 396 -31.43 -42.66 -10.26
N TYR A 397 -32.70 -42.36 -9.96
CA TYR A 397 -33.32 -41.08 -10.33
C TYR A 397 -32.85 -39.94 -9.43
N LEU A 398 -32.69 -38.75 -10.02
CA LEU A 398 -32.33 -37.50 -9.34
C LEU A 398 -33.56 -36.90 -8.66
N VAL A 399 -33.44 -36.53 -7.38
CA VAL A 399 -34.45 -35.75 -6.67
C VAL A 399 -34.18 -34.28 -6.96
N LEU A 400 -35.16 -33.60 -7.56
CA LEU A 400 -35.09 -32.16 -7.80
C LEU A 400 -35.35 -31.42 -6.48
N ASP A 401 -34.46 -30.50 -6.12
CA ASP A 401 -34.68 -29.61 -4.97
C ASP A 401 -35.51 -28.41 -5.43
N PRO A 402 -36.66 -28.12 -4.79
CA PRO A 402 -37.50 -26.95 -5.10
C PRO A 402 -36.78 -25.60 -4.96
N HIS A 403 -35.66 -25.55 -4.24
CA HIS A 403 -34.88 -24.32 -4.01
C HIS A 403 -33.83 -24.05 -5.08
N TRP A 404 -33.68 -24.92 -6.08
CA TRP A 404 -32.76 -24.67 -7.19
C TRP A 404 -33.23 -23.50 -8.06
N SER A 405 -32.33 -22.54 -8.29
CA SER A 405 -32.58 -21.40 -9.15
C SER A 405 -32.00 -21.64 -10.55
N LYS A 406 -32.40 -20.82 -11.54
CA LYS A 406 -31.80 -20.86 -12.89
C LYS A 406 -30.27 -20.67 -12.88
N ARG A 407 -29.71 -20.04 -11.83
CA ARG A 407 -28.26 -19.81 -11.67
C ARG A 407 -27.50 -21.08 -11.29
N ASP A 408 -28.19 -22.10 -10.80
CA ASP A 408 -27.62 -23.35 -10.32
C ASP A 408 -27.50 -24.41 -11.42
N VAL A 409 -28.22 -24.21 -12.54
CA VAL A 409 -28.27 -25.13 -13.70
C VAL A 409 -26.88 -25.48 -14.25
N PRO A 410 -25.94 -24.55 -14.47
CA PRO A 410 -24.61 -24.90 -14.98
C PRO A 410 -23.83 -25.80 -14.02
N LYS A 411 -23.95 -25.56 -12.70
CA LYS A 411 -23.29 -26.36 -11.67
C LYS A 411 -23.92 -27.75 -11.51
N ILE A 412 -25.23 -27.85 -11.68
CA ILE A 412 -25.97 -29.13 -11.71
C ILE A 412 -25.46 -29.95 -12.91
N GLN A 413 -25.41 -29.35 -14.10
CA GLN A 413 -24.93 -30.02 -15.31
C GLN A 413 -23.49 -30.50 -15.18
N GLU A 414 -22.57 -29.67 -14.67
CA GLU A 414 -21.17 -30.05 -14.44
C GLU A 414 -21.06 -31.26 -13.48
N LYS A 415 -21.85 -31.27 -12.41
CA LYS A 415 -21.86 -32.38 -11.44
C LYS A 415 -22.51 -33.64 -11.99
N LEU A 416 -23.51 -33.53 -12.86
CA LEU A 416 -24.13 -34.68 -13.54
C LEU A 416 -23.16 -35.30 -14.56
N GLN A 417 -22.45 -34.46 -15.34
CA GLN A 417 -21.44 -34.91 -16.31
C GLN A 417 -20.28 -35.66 -15.65
N LYS A 418 -19.78 -35.16 -14.51
CA LYS A 418 -18.70 -35.81 -13.74
C LYS A 418 -19.07 -37.19 -13.18
N ARG A 419 -20.37 -37.52 -13.05
CA ARG A 419 -20.81 -38.72 -12.35
C ARG A 419 -21.05 -39.92 -13.25
N GLY A 420 -21.26 -39.72 -14.56
CA GLY A 420 -21.45 -40.77 -15.56
C GLY A 420 -22.73 -41.61 -15.35
N ASN A 421 -23.62 -41.62 -16.34
CA ASN A 421 -24.92 -42.33 -16.33
C ASN A 421 -25.89 -41.89 -15.21
N VAL A 422 -26.61 -40.80 -15.49
CA VAL A 422 -27.81 -40.41 -14.74
C VAL A 422 -29.02 -40.81 -15.56
N LYS A 423 -29.92 -41.61 -14.96
CA LYS A 423 -31.25 -41.83 -15.53
C LYS A 423 -32.11 -40.63 -15.10
N CYS A 424 -32.45 -39.76 -16.05
CA CYS A 424 -33.33 -38.63 -15.83
C CYS A 424 -34.78 -39.08 -15.70
#